data_AF-A0A5D0MSA7-F1
#
_entry.id   AF-A0A5D0MSA7-F1
#
_cell.length_a   1.000
_cell.length_b   1.000
_cell.length_c   1.000
_cell.angle_alpha   90.00
_cell.angle_beta   90.00
_cell.angle_gamma   90.00
#
_symmetry.space_group_name_H-M   'P 1'
#
loop_
_entity.id
_entity.type
_entity.pdbx_description
1 polymer ?
#
loop_
_entity_poly.entity_id
_entity_poly.type
_entity_poly.pdbx_seq_one_letter_code
_entity_poly.pdbx_strand_id
1 'polypeptide(L)'
;MSKQPGSSTAAEPDQPATEPAVDSPSDETVEAAPAGSRLAHAPGALVLAVLSLGWLAAMLWSTRAAITSAAAGVTAISLSAYALPGVITAALVAGAAVALAVTNRLGRATLRFLAAVGAGLLVGLAAAVAVNLTYADNATTNTIAGTTAAAAIIGGAMAGARNARVVGGLAAATLAAQVFVVLFSRARDPLSDLFGAGDTQESMLDAAKWVSRTESLLAGLIAGLVAYLYLAWARRRAEGRDAVAPQVRWPGYLVAGAGAGLLLLLTEVIIRIGGRGLLDLAAALSDADQVAQTALGTSRVDNGIWVLFVGALTALVLFGRTLGPRAVEDEDESDS
;
A
#
# COMPACT_ATOMS: atom_id res chain seq x y z
N MET A 1 83.76 44.90 -12.15
CA MET A 1 82.97 44.86 -10.90
C MET A 1 81.65 44.14 -11.19
N SER A 2 81.41 43.04 -10.48
CA SER A 2 80.13 42.38 -10.12
C SER A 2 79.01 42.08 -11.15
N LYS A 3 78.76 40.75 -11.29
CA LYS A 3 77.48 39.96 -11.29
C LYS A 3 76.40 40.34 -12.34
N GLN A 4 75.79 39.41 -13.09
CA GLN A 4 75.09 38.18 -12.68
C GLN A 4 74.66 37.35 -13.94
N PRO A 5 74.45 36.01 -13.85
CA PRO A 5 74.30 35.12 -15.01
C PRO A 5 72.85 34.64 -15.26
N GLY A 6 72.61 33.99 -16.40
CA GLY A 6 71.39 33.19 -16.63
C GLY A 6 71.29 32.64 -18.06
N SER A 7 71.80 31.41 -18.25
CA SER A 7 71.88 30.65 -19.50
C SER A 7 70.52 30.16 -20.00
N SER A 8 70.30 30.24 -21.31
CA SER A 8 69.24 29.57 -22.07
C SER A 8 69.91 28.58 -23.03
N THR A 9 69.59 27.30 -22.93
CA THR A 9 69.93 26.30 -23.96
C THR A 9 68.78 25.31 -24.09
N ALA A 10 67.95 25.52 -25.12
CA ALA A 10 67.04 24.52 -25.66
C ALA A 10 67.71 23.88 -26.87
N ALA A 11 67.69 22.55 -26.93
CA ALA A 11 68.13 21.76 -28.07
C ALA A 11 66.90 21.16 -28.76
N GLU A 12 66.73 21.49 -30.04
CA GLU A 12 66.00 20.71 -31.05
C GLU A 12 66.87 19.48 -31.44
N PRO A 13 66.33 18.37 -31.99
CA PRO A 13 65.82 18.40 -33.37
C PRO A 13 64.60 17.51 -33.71
N ASP A 14 63.83 18.03 -34.66
CA ASP A 14 63.17 17.42 -35.84
C ASP A 14 62.93 15.89 -35.97
N GLN A 15 61.67 15.62 -36.37
CA GLN A 15 61.07 14.43 -37.01
C GLN A 15 61.77 14.02 -38.34
N PRO A 16 61.58 12.81 -38.93
CA PRO A 16 60.27 12.36 -39.47
C PRO A 16 59.99 10.84 -39.68
N ALA A 17 58.70 10.58 -40.05
CA ALA A 17 58.16 9.57 -40.98
C ALA A 17 57.91 8.07 -40.56
N THR A 18 56.60 7.76 -40.45
CA THR A 18 55.82 6.70 -41.17
C THR A 18 56.01 5.19 -40.86
N GLU A 19 55.03 4.64 -40.10
CA GLU A 19 54.34 3.31 -40.15
C GLU A 19 55.13 1.97 -40.07
N PRO A 20 54.66 0.92 -39.36
CA PRO A 20 53.34 0.30 -39.60
C PRO A 20 52.51 -0.10 -38.36
N ALA A 21 51.23 -0.30 -38.66
CA ALA A 21 50.21 -0.89 -37.81
C ALA A 21 50.66 -2.24 -37.21
N VAL A 22 50.60 -2.33 -35.89
CA VAL A 22 50.62 -3.59 -35.14
C VAL A 22 49.33 -3.64 -34.33
N ASP A 23 48.55 -4.68 -34.61
CA ASP A 23 47.35 -5.10 -33.90
C ASP A 23 47.46 -4.84 -32.39
N SER A 24 46.77 -3.80 -31.92
CA SER A 24 46.31 -3.77 -30.54
C SER A 24 44.88 -4.30 -30.57
N PRO A 25 44.56 -5.39 -29.86
CA PRO A 25 43.17 -5.76 -29.68
C PRO A 25 42.52 -4.58 -28.98
N SER A 26 41.71 -3.85 -29.74
CA SER A 26 40.76 -2.91 -29.17
C SER A 26 39.91 -3.80 -28.29
N ASP A 27 40.14 -3.68 -26.98
CA ASP A 27 39.16 -4.04 -25.99
C ASP A 27 37.91 -3.28 -26.42
N GLU A 28 37.05 -3.97 -27.17
CA GLU A 28 35.64 -3.69 -27.23
C GLU A 28 35.20 -3.81 -25.78
N THR A 29 35.37 -2.74 -25.02
CA THR A 29 34.38 -2.30 -24.05
C THR A 29 33.10 -2.21 -24.85
N VAL A 30 32.44 -3.36 -24.99
CA VAL A 30 31.01 -3.47 -25.13
C VAL A 30 30.51 -2.70 -23.92
N GLU A 31 30.30 -1.40 -24.15
CA GLU A 31 29.52 -0.54 -23.30
C GLU A 31 28.17 -1.24 -23.24
N ALA A 32 28.04 -2.09 -22.23
CA ALA A 32 26.83 -2.81 -21.94
C ALA A 32 25.79 -1.73 -21.68
N ALA A 33 25.04 -1.38 -22.72
CA ALA A 33 23.88 -0.53 -22.66
C ALA A 33 23.13 -0.92 -21.38
N PRO A 34 22.83 0.03 -20.48
CA PRO A 34 22.38 -0.29 -19.13
C PRO A 34 21.22 -1.25 -19.27
N ALA A 35 21.46 -2.51 -18.92
CA ALA A 35 20.52 -3.60 -19.12
C ALA A 35 19.23 -3.14 -18.48
N GLY A 36 18.26 -2.76 -19.32
CA GLY A 36 17.07 -2.06 -18.87
C GLY A 36 16.48 -2.87 -17.74
N SER A 37 16.53 -2.32 -16.52
CA SER A 37 16.28 -3.07 -15.30
C SER A 37 14.96 -3.82 -15.46
N ARG A 38 15.02 -5.13 -15.75
CA ARG A 38 13.82 -5.91 -16.05
C ARG A 38 12.93 -5.79 -14.83
N LEU A 39 11.79 -5.14 -15.00
CA LEU A 39 10.96 -4.70 -13.89
C LEU A 39 10.54 -5.91 -13.06
N ALA A 40 10.72 -5.80 -11.75
CA ALA A 40 10.33 -6.82 -10.80
C ALA A 40 8.81 -7.06 -10.86
N HIS A 41 8.41 -8.18 -11.47
CA HIS A 41 7.01 -8.57 -11.63
C HIS A 41 6.37 -8.94 -10.28
N ALA A 42 5.12 -8.52 -10.06
CA ALA A 42 4.29 -8.90 -8.92
C ALA A 42 3.53 -10.20 -9.23
N PRO A 43 3.86 -11.34 -8.62
CA PRO A 43 3.17 -12.60 -8.92
C PRO A 43 1.73 -12.57 -8.40
N GLY A 44 0.81 -13.25 -9.10
CA GLY A 44 -0.60 -13.35 -8.65
C GLY A 44 -1.40 -12.05 -8.78
N ALA A 45 -0.90 -11.01 -9.45
CA ALA A 45 -1.59 -9.73 -9.59
C ALA A 45 -3.02 -9.86 -10.14
N LEU A 46 -3.26 -10.76 -11.09
CA LEU A 46 -4.61 -11.02 -11.63
C LEU A 46 -5.54 -11.65 -10.58
N VAL A 47 -5.05 -12.61 -9.79
CA VAL A 47 -5.84 -13.22 -8.71
C VAL A 47 -6.18 -12.17 -7.66
N LEU A 48 -5.20 -11.33 -7.29
CA LEU A 48 -5.41 -10.23 -6.36
C LEU A 48 -6.41 -9.22 -6.90
N ALA A 49 -6.35 -8.88 -8.19
CA ALA A 49 -7.32 -7.99 -8.84
C ALA A 49 -8.74 -8.56 -8.77
N VAL A 50 -8.92 -9.84 -9.09
CA VAL A 50 -10.23 -10.52 -9.04
C VAL A 50 -10.76 -10.56 -7.61
N LEU A 51 -9.93 -10.94 -6.63
CA LEU A 51 -10.33 -10.97 -5.22
C LEU A 51 -10.69 -9.59 -4.68
N SER A 52 -9.90 -8.56 -5.00
CA SER A 52 -10.18 -7.20 -4.56
C SER A 52 -11.41 -6.59 -5.23
N LEU A 53 -11.68 -6.91 -6.51
CA LEU A 53 -12.91 -6.51 -7.19
C LEU A 53 -14.13 -7.23 -6.59
N GLY A 54 -14.02 -8.53 -6.32
CA GLY A 54 -15.06 -9.28 -5.62
C GLY A 54 -15.34 -8.72 -4.22
N TRP A 55 -14.29 -8.33 -3.49
CA TRP A 55 -14.41 -7.67 -2.20
C TRP A 55 -15.08 -6.30 -2.29
N LEU A 56 -14.68 -5.45 -3.25
CA LEU A 56 -15.32 -4.16 -3.48
C LEU A 56 -16.81 -4.33 -3.82
N ALA A 57 -17.15 -5.30 -4.69
CA ALA A 57 -18.53 -5.62 -5.01
C ALA A 57 -19.31 -6.10 -3.78
N ALA A 58 -18.71 -6.95 -2.94
CA ALA A 58 -19.31 -7.39 -1.68
C ALA A 58 -19.56 -6.23 -0.70
N MET A 59 -18.61 -5.29 -0.59
CA MET A 59 -18.77 -4.10 0.26
C MET A 59 -19.87 -3.17 -0.26
N LEU A 60 -19.92 -2.90 -1.57
CA LEU A 60 -20.99 -2.12 -2.18
C LEU A 60 -22.37 -2.77 -1.98
N TRP A 61 -22.44 -4.10 -2.13
CA TRP A 61 -23.65 -4.87 -1.87
C TRP A 61 -24.05 -4.84 -0.40
N SER A 62 -23.10 -5.00 0.52
CA SER A 62 -23.33 -4.93 1.97
C SER A 62 -23.88 -3.57 2.38
N THR A 63 -23.31 -2.48 1.86
CA THR A 63 -23.80 -1.12 2.10
C THR A 63 -25.23 -0.95 1.59
N ARG A 64 -25.53 -1.51 0.40
CA ARG A 64 -26.89 -1.47 -0.15
C ARG A 64 -27.87 -2.22 0.73
N ALA A 65 -27.51 -3.43 1.16
CA ALA A 65 -28.35 -4.24 2.03
C ALA A 65 -28.65 -3.51 3.35
N ALA A 66 -27.64 -2.90 3.97
CA ALA A 66 -27.82 -2.10 5.17
C ALA A 66 -28.81 -0.93 4.95
N ILE A 67 -28.63 -0.16 3.88
CA ILE A 67 -29.49 1.00 3.55
C ILE A 67 -30.93 0.58 3.26
N THR A 68 -31.13 -0.52 2.52
CA THR A 68 -32.47 -1.00 2.15
C THR A 68 -33.20 -1.70 3.29
N SER A 69 -32.46 -2.31 4.24
CA SER A 69 -33.03 -2.95 5.43
C SER A 69 -33.45 -1.97 6.53
N ALA A 70 -32.83 -0.77 6.57
CA ALA A 70 -33.26 0.31 7.44
C ALA A 70 -34.52 0.94 6.83
N ALA A 71 -35.70 0.65 7.39
CA ALA A 71 -36.96 1.25 6.99
C ALA A 71 -36.80 2.79 6.87
N ALA A 72 -37.20 3.35 5.72
CA ALA A 72 -36.91 4.71 5.28
C ALA A 72 -36.94 5.76 6.42
N GLY A 73 -35.77 6.29 6.77
CA GLY A 73 -35.62 7.26 7.86
C GLY A 73 -34.16 7.66 8.13
N VAL A 74 -33.98 8.56 9.11
CA VAL A 74 -32.69 9.17 9.53
C VAL A 74 -31.63 8.12 9.91
N THR A 75 -32.04 6.92 10.33
CA THR A 75 -31.17 5.77 10.64
C THR A 75 -30.41 5.23 9.42
N ALA A 76 -30.94 5.37 8.21
CA ALA A 76 -30.28 4.92 6.98
C ALA A 76 -29.05 5.78 6.63
N ILE A 77 -29.09 7.09 6.93
CA ILE A 77 -27.98 8.02 6.68
C ILE A 77 -26.80 7.70 7.61
N SER A 78 -27.07 7.48 8.90
CA SER A 78 -26.03 7.12 9.87
C SER A 78 -25.39 5.77 9.52
N LEU A 79 -26.19 4.73 9.19
CA LEU A 79 -25.66 3.41 8.75
C LEU A 79 -24.83 3.49 7.46
N SER A 80 -25.23 4.35 6.52
CA SER A 80 -24.43 4.63 5.31
C SER A 80 -23.06 5.22 5.67
N ALA A 81 -23.04 6.18 6.60
CA ALA A 81 -21.81 6.81 7.07
C ALA A 81 -20.85 5.81 7.76
N TYR A 82 -21.39 4.78 8.43
CA TYR A 82 -20.59 3.70 9.03
C TYR A 82 -19.98 2.74 8.00
N ALA A 83 -20.65 2.51 6.86
CA ALA A 83 -20.18 1.56 5.85
C ALA A 83 -19.16 2.18 4.86
N LEU A 84 -19.16 3.51 4.72
CA LEU A 84 -18.31 4.24 3.77
C LEU A 84 -16.81 3.99 3.90
N PRO A 85 -16.20 3.97 5.10
CA PRO A 85 -14.77 3.72 5.23
C PRO A 85 -14.35 2.41 4.59
N GLY A 86 -15.14 1.34 4.80
CA GLY A 86 -14.86 0.03 4.22
C GLY A 86 -14.92 0.04 2.68
N VAL A 87 -15.90 0.73 2.09
CA VAL A 87 -16.01 0.88 0.63
C VAL A 87 -14.82 1.64 0.04
N ILE A 88 -14.41 2.75 0.68
CA ILE A 88 -13.29 3.59 0.24
C ILE A 88 -11.97 2.80 0.31
N THR A 89 -11.71 2.09 1.41
CA THR A 89 -10.51 1.23 1.52
C THR A 89 -10.55 0.08 0.50
N ALA A 90 -11.72 -0.55 0.28
CA ALA A 90 -11.86 -1.58 -0.74
C ALA A 90 -11.58 -1.04 -2.14
N ALA A 91 -12.03 0.18 -2.45
CA ALA A 91 -11.78 0.84 -3.73
C ALA A 91 -10.30 1.17 -3.94
N LEU A 92 -9.60 1.69 -2.91
CA LEU A 92 -8.14 1.88 -2.92
C LEU A 92 -7.41 0.57 -3.29
N VAL A 93 -7.77 -0.53 -2.62
CA VAL A 93 -7.13 -1.84 -2.81
C VAL A 93 -7.47 -2.43 -4.18
N ALA A 94 -8.72 -2.33 -4.63
CA ALA A 94 -9.14 -2.79 -5.96
C ALA A 94 -8.45 -2.01 -7.07
N GLY A 95 -8.39 -0.68 -6.97
CA GLY A 95 -7.67 0.18 -7.91
C GLY A 95 -6.19 -0.20 -8.00
N ALA A 96 -5.52 -0.40 -6.86
CA ALA A 96 -4.12 -0.83 -6.81
C ALA A 96 -3.91 -2.22 -7.42
N ALA A 97 -4.76 -3.19 -7.08
CA ALA A 97 -4.64 -4.57 -7.54
C ALA A 97 -4.89 -4.71 -9.06
N VAL A 98 -5.92 -4.04 -9.58
CA VAL A 98 -6.24 -4.03 -11.02
C VAL A 98 -5.14 -3.30 -11.80
N ALA A 99 -4.70 -2.14 -11.32
CA ALA A 99 -3.60 -1.42 -11.94
C ALA A 99 -2.30 -2.24 -11.96
N LEU A 100 -1.98 -2.95 -10.87
CA LEU A 100 -0.86 -3.90 -10.83
C LEU A 100 -1.02 -4.99 -11.89
N ALA A 101 -2.21 -5.58 -12.05
CA ALA A 101 -2.47 -6.62 -13.03
C ALA A 101 -2.26 -6.13 -14.48
N VAL A 102 -2.75 -4.92 -14.79
CA VAL A 102 -2.61 -4.27 -16.11
C VAL A 102 -1.15 -3.92 -16.40
N THR A 103 -0.43 -3.40 -15.39
CA THR A 103 0.86 -2.74 -15.61
C THR A 103 2.08 -3.63 -15.41
N ASN A 104 1.88 -4.85 -14.92
CA ASN A 104 2.93 -5.79 -14.54
C ASN A 104 3.93 -6.13 -15.66
N ARG A 105 3.56 -5.88 -16.92
CA ARG A 105 4.37 -6.15 -18.13
C ARG A 105 4.91 -4.87 -18.79
N LEU A 106 4.54 -3.69 -18.30
CA LEU A 106 4.89 -2.42 -18.93
C LEU A 106 6.28 -1.95 -18.48
N GLY A 107 7.22 -1.84 -19.43
CA GLY A 107 8.61 -1.42 -19.21
C GLY A 107 8.79 0.09 -18.98
N ARG A 108 8.02 0.93 -19.68
CA ARG A 108 8.20 2.40 -19.66
C ARG A 108 7.50 3.01 -18.46
N ALA A 109 8.24 3.74 -17.62
CA ALA A 109 7.73 4.32 -16.38
C ALA A 109 6.50 5.22 -16.59
N THR A 110 6.54 6.10 -17.59
CA THR A 110 5.41 7.00 -17.90
C THR A 110 4.17 6.26 -18.36
N LEU A 111 4.32 5.33 -19.32
CA LEU A 111 3.18 4.51 -19.80
C LEU A 111 2.62 3.64 -18.68
N ARG A 112 3.50 3.08 -17.84
CA ARG A 112 3.12 2.30 -16.67
C ARG A 112 2.30 3.13 -15.69
N PHE A 113 2.74 4.34 -15.38
CA PHE A 113 2.01 5.24 -14.48
C PHE A 113 0.65 5.65 -15.08
N LEU A 114 0.61 6.07 -16.35
CA LEU A 114 -0.64 6.43 -17.03
C LEU A 114 -1.62 5.26 -17.10
N ALA A 115 -1.14 4.06 -17.44
CA ALA A 115 -1.98 2.86 -17.45
C ALA A 115 -2.45 2.47 -16.05
N ALA A 116 -1.63 2.68 -15.02
CA ALA A 116 -2.01 2.41 -13.63
C ALA A 116 -3.12 3.36 -13.14
N VAL A 117 -2.97 4.66 -13.40
CA VAL A 117 -3.99 5.68 -13.10
C VAL A 117 -5.27 5.41 -13.90
N GLY A 118 -5.14 5.11 -15.21
CA GLY A 118 -6.28 4.78 -16.07
C GLY A 118 -7.03 3.52 -15.62
N ALA A 119 -6.32 2.49 -15.19
CA ALA A 119 -6.95 1.29 -14.61
C ALA A 119 -7.71 1.61 -13.32
N GLY A 120 -7.12 2.43 -12.43
CA GLY A 120 -7.80 2.93 -11.23
C GLY A 120 -9.04 3.76 -11.56
N LEU A 121 -8.98 4.61 -12.59
CA LEU A 121 -10.12 5.38 -13.09
C LEU A 121 -11.24 4.47 -13.60
N LEU A 122 -10.93 3.43 -14.38
CA LEU A 122 -11.94 2.48 -14.87
C LEU A 122 -12.63 1.72 -13.73
N VAL A 123 -11.86 1.30 -12.72
CA VAL A 123 -12.43 0.68 -11.49
C VAL A 123 -13.33 1.67 -10.76
N GLY A 124 -12.88 2.92 -10.62
CA GLY A 124 -13.65 3.99 -9.98
C GLY A 124 -14.96 4.31 -10.71
N LEU A 125 -14.92 4.41 -12.04
CA LEU A 125 -16.11 4.62 -12.88
C LEU A 125 -17.07 3.45 -12.77
N ALA A 126 -16.58 2.21 -12.82
CA ALA A 126 -17.43 1.03 -12.64
C ALA A 126 -18.11 1.02 -11.27
N ALA A 127 -17.37 1.36 -10.20
CA ALA A 127 -17.94 1.48 -8.86
C ALA A 127 -18.96 2.63 -8.76
N ALA A 128 -18.68 3.79 -9.34
CA ALA A 128 -19.59 4.92 -9.38
C ALA A 128 -20.89 4.59 -10.13
N VAL A 129 -20.80 3.91 -11.29
CA VAL A 129 -21.97 3.42 -12.03
C VAL A 129 -22.76 2.43 -11.19
N ALA A 130 -22.10 1.49 -10.52
CA ALA A 130 -22.78 0.53 -9.65
C ALA A 130 -23.50 1.24 -8.49
N VAL A 131 -22.90 2.27 -7.89
CA VAL A 131 -23.54 3.11 -6.86
C VAL A 131 -24.76 3.83 -7.44
N ASN A 132 -24.64 4.55 -8.56
CA ASN A 132 -25.74 5.33 -9.14
C ASN A 132 -26.90 4.46 -9.65
N LEU A 133 -26.65 3.25 -10.13
CA LEU A 133 -27.72 2.32 -10.51
C LEU A 133 -28.45 1.72 -9.29
N THR A 134 -27.85 1.82 -8.11
CA THR A 134 -28.30 1.12 -6.91
C THR A 134 -29.03 2.04 -5.92
N TYR A 135 -28.66 3.31 -5.87
CA TYR A 135 -29.21 4.30 -4.94
C TYR A 135 -29.96 5.41 -5.68
N ALA A 136 -30.94 6.03 -5.03
CA ALA A 136 -31.66 7.16 -5.60
C ALA A 136 -30.72 8.34 -5.87
N ASP A 137 -30.96 9.04 -6.98
CA ASP A 137 -30.15 10.16 -7.45
C ASP A 137 -30.30 11.36 -6.49
N ASN A 138 -29.32 11.52 -5.59
CA ASN A 138 -29.25 12.64 -4.66
C ASN A 138 -27.78 13.05 -4.43
N ALA A 139 -27.58 14.24 -3.86
CA ALA A 139 -26.24 14.80 -3.63
C ALA A 139 -25.34 13.90 -2.75
N THR A 140 -25.94 13.13 -1.85
CA THR A 140 -25.28 12.18 -0.97
C THR A 140 -24.70 11.01 -1.76
N THR A 141 -25.49 10.38 -2.64
CA THR A 141 -25.05 9.28 -3.52
C THR A 141 -23.90 9.71 -4.43
N ASN A 142 -23.97 10.91 -5.02
CA ASN A 142 -22.91 11.44 -5.88
C ASN A 142 -21.59 11.68 -5.15
N THR A 143 -21.64 12.14 -3.90
CA THR A 143 -20.44 12.30 -3.06
C THR A 143 -19.79 10.95 -2.75
N ILE A 144 -20.59 9.92 -2.46
CA ILE A 144 -20.09 8.55 -2.21
C ILE A 144 -19.46 7.97 -3.48
N ALA A 145 -20.13 8.11 -4.62
CA ALA A 145 -19.61 7.67 -5.91
C ALA A 145 -18.29 8.37 -6.25
N GLY A 146 -18.21 9.69 -6.08
CA GLY A 146 -17.02 10.49 -6.35
C GLY A 146 -15.84 10.14 -5.44
N THR A 147 -16.06 9.99 -4.14
CA THR A 147 -15.01 9.60 -3.18
C THR A 147 -14.49 8.19 -3.41
N THR A 148 -15.39 7.25 -3.73
CA THR A 148 -15.03 5.87 -4.11
C THR A 148 -14.21 5.85 -5.41
N ALA A 149 -14.59 6.65 -6.40
CA ALA A 149 -13.85 6.77 -7.65
C ALA A 149 -12.45 7.38 -7.42
N ALA A 150 -12.35 8.45 -6.64
CA ALA A 150 -11.08 9.07 -6.28
C ALA A 150 -10.16 8.08 -5.54
N ALA A 151 -10.71 7.31 -4.61
CA ALA A 151 -10.00 6.24 -3.92
C ALA A 151 -9.44 5.18 -4.89
N ALA A 152 -10.23 4.71 -5.85
CA ALA A 152 -9.74 3.75 -6.85
C ALA A 152 -8.62 4.33 -7.74
N ILE A 153 -8.70 5.61 -8.11
CA ILE A 153 -7.65 6.31 -8.87
C ILE A 153 -6.35 6.40 -8.05
N ILE A 154 -6.44 6.80 -6.78
CA ILE A 154 -5.28 6.86 -5.87
C ILE A 154 -4.67 5.46 -5.69
N GLY A 155 -5.54 4.44 -5.54
CA GLY A 155 -5.21 3.02 -5.61
C GLY A 155 -4.33 2.69 -6.81
N GLY A 156 -4.83 3.01 -8.00
CA GLY A 156 -4.12 2.80 -9.26
C GLY A 156 -2.80 3.55 -9.33
N ALA A 157 -2.75 4.80 -8.88
CA ALA A 157 -1.52 5.60 -8.85
C ALA A 157 -0.41 4.96 -8.00
N MET A 158 -0.76 4.34 -6.86
CA MET A 158 0.21 3.60 -6.03
C MET A 158 0.85 2.43 -6.78
N ALA A 159 0.10 1.73 -7.63
CA ALA A 159 0.64 0.65 -8.47
C ALA A 159 1.61 1.14 -9.57
N GLY A 160 1.53 2.42 -9.92
CA GLY A 160 2.50 3.08 -10.80
C GLY A 160 3.90 3.23 -10.18
N ALA A 161 4.05 3.06 -8.86
CA ALA A 161 5.34 3.15 -8.17
C ALA A 161 6.34 2.08 -8.64
N ARG A 162 7.65 2.33 -8.45
CA ARG A 162 8.74 1.49 -9.02
C ARG A 162 8.82 0.06 -8.47
N ASN A 163 8.07 -0.29 -7.43
CA ASN A 163 8.20 -1.58 -6.74
C ASN A 163 6.88 -2.38 -6.70
N ALA A 164 6.54 -3.05 -7.80
CA ALA A 164 5.27 -3.78 -7.96
C ALA A 164 5.08 -4.90 -6.91
N ARG A 165 6.17 -5.55 -6.45
CA ARG A 165 6.11 -6.58 -5.40
C ARG A 165 5.65 -6.00 -4.07
N VAL A 166 6.14 -4.82 -3.69
CA VAL A 166 5.74 -4.14 -2.45
C VAL A 166 4.28 -3.71 -2.51
N VAL A 167 3.83 -3.14 -3.63
CA VAL A 167 2.41 -2.77 -3.80
C VAL A 167 1.51 -4.00 -3.76
N GLY A 168 1.93 -5.13 -4.37
CA GLY A 168 1.19 -6.38 -4.30
C GLY A 168 1.08 -6.93 -2.87
N GLY A 169 2.16 -6.83 -2.09
CA GLY A 169 2.17 -7.20 -0.67
C GLY A 169 1.25 -6.31 0.17
N LEU A 170 1.29 -4.99 -0.08
CA LEU A 170 0.41 -4.01 0.55
C LEU A 170 -1.07 -4.29 0.25
N ALA A 171 -1.42 -4.54 -1.02
CA ALA A 171 -2.79 -4.84 -1.42
C ALA A 171 -3.28 -6.17 -0.84
N ALA A 172 -2.45 -7.22 -0.85
CA ALA A 172 -2.78 -8.51 -0.24
C ALA A 172 -2.97 -8.41 1.28
N ALA A 173 -2.08 -7.70 1.99
CA ALA A 173 -2.17 -7.47 3.42
C ALA A 173 -3.42 -6.67 3.81
N THR A 174 -3.74 -5.63 3.05
CA THR A 174 -4.93 -4.80 3.30
C THR A 174 -6.22 -5.57 3.03
N LEU A 175 -6.26 -6.39 1.97
CA LEU A 175 -7.40 -7.26 1.70
C LEU A 175 -7.60 -8.28 2.83
N ALA A 176 -6.52 -8.92 3.30
CA ALA A 176 -6.58 -9.87 4.41
C ALA A 176 -7.06 -9.21 5.71
N ALA A 177 -6.58 -8.01 6.03
CA ALA A 177 -7.01 -7.25 7.20
C ALA A 177 -8.51 -6.91 7.14
N GLN A 178 -9.03 -6.49 5.98
CA GLN A 178 -10.45 -6.21 5.81
C GLN A 178 -11.32 -7.46 5.97
N VAL A 179 -10.91 -8.57 5.35
CA VAL A 179 -11.60 -9.86 5.51
C VAL A 179 -11.60 -10.29 6.98
N PHE A 180 -10.46 -10.14 7.67
CA PHE A 180 -10.34 -10.41 9.09
C PHE A 180 -11.31 -9.56 9.93
N VAL A 181 -11.38 -8.25 9.72
CA VAL A 181 -12.28 -7.35 10.47
C VAL A 181 -13.75 -7.81 10.32
N VAL A 182 -14.16 -8.19 9.11
CA VAL A 182 -15.52 -8.72 8.89
C VAL A 182 -15.73 -10.06 9.60
N LEU A 183 -14.75 -10.96 9.59
CA LEU A 183 -14.83 -12.21 10.35
C LEU A 183 -14.89 -11.96 11.86
N PHE A 184 -14.05 -11.04 12.35
CA PHE A 184 -13.93 -10.66 13.75
C PHE A 184 -15.20 -9.99 14.28
N SER A 185 -16.01 -9.36 13.43
CA SER A 185 -17.30 -8.80 13.83
C SER A 185 -18.22 -9.81 14.55
N ARG A 186 -18.12 -11.11 14.22
CA ARG A 186 -18.88 -12.19 14.90
C ARG A 186 -18.38 -12.49 16.31
N ALA A 187 -17.16 -12.10 16.63
CA ALA A 187 -16.54 -12.29 17.93
C ALA A 187 -16.66 -11.06 18.83
N ARG A 188 -17.22 -9.94 18.35
CA ARG A 188 -17.30 -8.70 19.14
C ARG A 188 -18.17 -8.85 20.39
N ASP A 189 -19.37 -9.40 20.26
CA ASP A 189 -20.29 -9.62 21.38
C ASP A 189 -19.69 -10.55 22.46
N PRO A 190 -19.19 -11.75 22.14
CA PRO A 190 -18.58 -12.61 23.17
C PRO A 190 -17.30 -12.01 23.77
N LEU A 191 -16.56 -11.19 23.02
CA LEU A 191 -15.40 -10.49 23.56
C LEU A 191 -15.80 -9.31 24.44
N SER A 192 -16.87 -8.58 24.12
CA SER A 192 -17.35 -7.50 25.00
C SER A 192 -17.81 -8.07 26.34
N ASP A 193 -18.50 -9.21 26.34
CA ASP A 193 -18.89 -9.90 27.56
C ASP A 193 -17.65 -10.35 28.35
N LEU A 194 -16.64 -10.91 27.65
CA LEU A 194 -15.37 -11.33 28.27
C LEU A 194 -14.58 -10.15 28.87
N PHE A 195 -14.60 -8.99 28.22
CA PHE A 195 -13.98 -7.76 28.73
C PHE A 195 -14.84 -7.04 29.77
N GLY A 196 -15.97 -7.62 30.17
CA GLY A 196 -16.78 -7.17 31.29
C GLY A 196 -17.81 -6.10 30.93
N ALA A 197 -18.44 -6.18 29.76
CA ALA A 197 -19.61 -5.37 29.43
C ALA A 197 -20.79 -5.76 30.35
N GLY A 198 -21.14 -4.86 31.27
CA GLY A 198 -22.26 -4.97 32.19
C GLY A 198 -23.32 -3.91 31.93
N ASP A 199 -24.20 -3.68 32.91
CA ASP A 199 -25.38 -2.81 32.74
C ASP A 199 -25.07 -1.30 32.74
N THR A 200 -23.83 -0.90 33.06
CA THR A 200 -23.44 0.51 33.10
C THR A 200 -22.81 0.97 31.79
N GLN A 201 -23.10 2.20 31.38
CA GLN A 201 -22.55 2.79 30.16
C GLN A 201 -21.00 2.86 30.19
N GLU A 202 -20.41 3.09 31.36
CA GLU A 202 -18.95 3.10 31.55
C GLU A 202 -18.32 1.74 31.26
N SER A 203 -18.90 0.67 31.81
CA SER A 203 -18.44 -0.71 31.58
C SER A 203 -18.55 -1.12 30.12
N MET A 204 -19.65 -0.77 29.44
CA MET A 204 -19.81 -1.02 28.00
C MET A 204 -18.75 -0.26 27.16
N LEU A 205 -18.46 1.00 27.50
CA LEU A 205 -17.47 1.81 26.81
C LEU A 205 -16.05 1.27 26.99
N ASP A 206 -15.69 0.82 28.19
CA ASP A 206 -14.37 0.26 28.47
C ASP A 206 -14.18 -1.10 27.81
N ALA A 207 -15.19 -1.97 27.84
CA ALA A 207 -15.17 -3.22 27.08
C ALA A 207 -14.99 -2.96 25.58
N ALA A 208 -15.74 -2.00 25.01
CA ALA A 208 -15.62 -1.64 23.59
C ALA A 208 -14.21 -1.14 23.22
N LYS A 209 -13.53 -0.38 24.09
CA LYS A 209 -12.13 0.03 23.89
C LYS A 209 -11.20 -1.18 23.82
N TRP A 210 -11.38 -2.16 24.71
CA TRP A 210 -10.55 -3.38 24.72
C TRP A 210 -10.81 -4.26 23.50
N VAL A 211 -12.06 -4.42 23.06
CA VAL A 211 -12.40 -5.11 21.81
C VAL A 211 -11.72 -4.42 20.63
N SER A 212 -11.85 -3.10 20.51
CA SER A 212 -11.28 -2.32 19.40
C SER A 212 -9.75 -2.39 19.34
N ARG A 213 -9.08 -2.34 20.49
CA ARG A 213 -7.61 -2.53 20.58
C ARG A 213 -7.21 -3.93 20.15
N THR A 214 -7.91 -4.95 20.64
CA THR A 214 -7.63 -6.36 20.30
C THR A 214 -7.80 -6.61 18.81
N GLU A 215 -8.89 -6.11 18.23
CA GLU A 215 -9.15 -6.15 16.79
C GLU A 215 -8.00 -5.52 16.00
N SER A 216 -7.57 -4.32 16.38
CA SER A 216 -6.52 -3.57 15.68
C SER A 216 -5.15 -4.25 15.77
N LEU A 217 -4.80 -4.81 16.94
CA LEU A 217 -3.56 -5.56 17.13
C LEU A 217 -3.54 -6.82 16.25
N LEU A 218 -4.63 -7.59 16.24
CA LEU A 218 -4.75 -8.81 15.42
C LEU A 218 -4.78 -8.50 13.93
N ALA A 219 -5.50 -7.46 13.51
CA ALA A 219 -5.53 -7.01 12.12
C ALA A 219 -4.14 -6.59 11.65
N GLY A 220 -3.39 -5.86 12.47
CA GLY A 220 -1.99 -5.51 12.21
C GLY A 220 -1.10 -6.75 12.08
N LEU A 221 -1.22 -7.71 13.00
CA LEU A 221 -0.45 -8.96 12.96
C LEU A 221 -0.72 -9.75 11.67
N ILE A 222 -1.98 -9.91 11.30
CA ILE A 222 -2.39 -10.59 10.06
C ILE A 222 -1.86 -9.86 8.84
N ALA A 223 -2.00 -8.53 8.78
CA ALA A 223 -1.50 -7.71 7.69
C ALA A 223 0.01 -7.89 7.51
N GLY A 224 0.78 -7.79 8.60
CA GLY A 224 2.23 -7.95 8.58
C GLY A 224 2.67 -9.36 8.16
N LEU A 225 1.98 -10.39 8.64
CA LEU A 225 2.23 -11.78 8.25
C LEU A 225 1.95 -11.99 6.75
N VAL A 226 0.81 -11.55 6.26
CA VAL A 226 0.42 -11.69 4.84
C VAL A 226 1.36 -10.90 3.93
N ALA A 227 1.75 -9.68 4.32
CA ALA A 227 2.75 -8.88 3.59
C ALA A 227 4.08 -9.62 3.46
N TYR A 228 4.59 -10.17 4.57
CA TYR A 228 5.82 -10.95 4.58
C TYR A 228 5.69 -12.22 3.71
N LEU A 229 4.61 -13.00 3.88
CA LEU A 229 4.40 -14.23 3.12
C LEU A 229 4.28 -13.96 1.61
N TYR A 230 3.60 -12.88 1.22
CA TYR A 230 3.51 -12.46 -0.18
C TYR A 230 4.89 -12.11 -0.75
N LEU A 231 5.69 -11.32 -0.02
CA LEU A 231 7.04 -10.94 -0.47
C LEU A 231 8.00 -12.13 -0.50
N ALA A 232 7.92 -13.04 0.48
CA ALA A 232 8.70 -14.27 0.51
C ALA A 232 8.33 -15.20 -0.66
N TRP A 233 7.03 -15.34 -0.96
CA TRP A 233 6.55 -16.06 -2.14
C TRP A 233 7.01 -15.40 -3.44
N ALA A 234 6.97 -14.06 -3.51
CA ALA A 234 7.42 -13.31 -4.68
C ALA A 234 8.92 -13.42 -4.92
N ARG A 235 9.71 -13.49 -3.85
CA ARG A 235 11.15 -13.78 -3.90
C ARG A 235 11.42 -15.16 -4.49
N ARG A 236 10.82 -16.22 -3.93
CA ARG A 236 10.96 -17.60 -4.43
C ARG A 236 10.60 -17.73 -5.92
N ARG A 237 9.52 -17.07 -6.35
CA ARG A 237 9.08 -17.04 -7.76
C ARG A 237 10.06 -16.28 -8.68
N ALA A 238 10.80 -15.31 -8.15
CA ALA A 238 11.78 -14.55 -8.92
C ALA A 238 13.08 -15.33 -9.10
N GLU A 239 13.56 -15.98 -8.04
CA GLU A 239 14.75 -16.84 -8.06
C GLU A 239 14.62 -17.96 -9.09
N GLY A 240 13.44 -18.58 -9.21
CA GLY A 240 13.19 -19.62 -10.21
C GLY A 240 13.07 -19.13 -11.67
N ARG A 241 13.04 -17.82 -11.93
CA ARG A 241 12.92 -17.25 -13.28
C ARG A 241 14.16 -16.48 -13.73
N ASP A 242 14.83 -15.78 -12.83
CA ASP A 242 16.02 -14.96 -13.10
C ASP A 242 16.90 -14.93 -11.84
N ALA A 243 18.06 -15.56 -11.90
CA ALA A 243 19.00 -15.66 -10.77
C ALA A 243 19.57 -14.29 -10.31
N VAL A 244 19.47 -13.25 -11.15
CA VAL A 244 20.05 -11.91 -10.91
C VAL A 244 18.96 -10.88 -10.53
N ALA A 245 17.73 -11.31 -10.24
CA ALA A 245 16.66 -10.38 -9.91
C ALA A 245 16.95 -9.59 -8.60
N PRO A 246 16.83 -8.25 -8.60
CA PRO A 246 17.07 -7.44 -7.40
C PRO A 246 16.16 -7.88 -6.24
N GLN A 247 16.78 -8.09 -5.08
CA GLN A 247 16.05 -8.47 -3.86
C GLN A 247 15.35 -7.25 -3.26
N VAL A 248 14.17 -7.48 -2.67
CA VAL A 248 13.47 -6.45 -1.91
C VAL A 248 14.24 -6.21 -0.62
N ARG A 249 14.70 -4.97 -0.42
CA ARG A 249 15.42 -4.57 0.81
C ARG A 249 14.43 -4.37 1.97
N TRP A 250 14.96 -4.28 3.18
CA TRP A 250 14.19 -4.09 4.42
C TRP A 250 13.10 -2.99 4.36
N PRO A 251 13.27 -1.82 3.68
CA PRO A 251 12.21 -0.81 3.64
C PRO A 251 10.97 -1.30 2.89
N GLY A 252 11.13 -2.21 1.94
CA GLY A 252 10.01 -2.80 1.21
C GLY A 252 9.13 -3.68 2.08
N TYR A 253 9.73 -4.43 3.02
CA TYR A 253 8.98 -5.23 4.00
C TYR A 253 8.27 -4.34 5.01
N LEU A 254 8.92 -3.27 5.48
CA LEU A 254 8.30 -2.27 6.35
C LEU A 254 7.07 -1.64 5.68
N VAL A 255 7.21 -1.14 4.45
CA VAL A 255 6.11 -0.48 3.74
C VAL A 255 4.98 -1.45 3.42
N ALA A 256 5.29 -2.68 2.99
CA ALA A 256 4.25 -3.68 2.74
C ALA A 256 3.50 -4.07 4.01
N GLY A 257 4.21 -4.27 5.13
CA GLY A 257 3.61 -4.58 6.44
C GLY A 257 2.79 -3.42 7.02
N ALA A 258 3.28 -2.19 6.88
CA ALA A 258 2.55 -0.97 7.25
C ALA A 258 1.33 -0.69 6.34
N GLY A 259 1.25 -1.37 5.19
CA GLY A 259 0.37 -1.04 4.08
C GLY A 259 -1.11 -0.95 4.45
N ALA A 260 -1.61 -1.91 5.23
CA ALA A 260 -3.00 -1.90 5.67
C ALA A 260 -3.32 -0.65 6.52
N GLY A 261 -2.48 -0.35 7.51
CA GLY A 261 -2.65 0.84 8.35
C GLY A 261 -2.49 2.16 7.58
N LEU A 262 -1.54 2.22 6.64
CA LEU A 262 -1.39 3.38 5.74
C LEU A 262 -2.64 3.63 4.91
N LEU A 263 -3.28 2.58 4.37
CA LEU A 263 -4.52 2.72 3.61
C LEU A 263 -5.72 3.08 4.48
N LEU A 264 -5.78 2.63 5.73
CA LEU A 264 -6.81 3.07 6.69
C LEU A 264 -6.66 4.56 7.00
N LEU A 265 -5.45 5.03 7.25
CA LEU A 265 -5.18 6.45 7.50
C LEU A 265 -5.47 7.30 6.26
N LEU A 266 -5.08 6.83 5.07
CA LEU A 266 -5.40 7.49 3.81
C LEU A 266 -6.92 7.53 3.55
N THR A 267 -7.63 6.47 3.91
CA THR A 267 -9.10 6.43 3.85
C THR A 267 -9.70 7.53 4.71
N GLU A 268 -9.22 7.72 5.94
CA GLU A 268 -9.68 8.79 6.82
C GLU A 268 -9.40 10.19 6.24
N VAL A 269 -8.23 10.38 5.59
CA VAL A 269 -7.92 11.63 4.87
C VAL A 269 -8.91 11.86 3.72
N ILE A 270 -9.20 10.82 2.91
CA ILE A 270 -10.17 10.90 1.82
C ILE A 270 -11.56 11.25 2.35
N ILE A 271 -11.99 10.65 3.46
CA ILE A 271 -13.28 10.95 4.10
C ILE A 271 -13.32 12.41 4.57
N ARG A 272 -12.26 12.90 5.22
CA ARG A 272 -12.20 14.29 5.71
C ARG A 272 -12.16 15.33 4.59
N ILE A 273 -11.62 14.99 3.42
CA ILE A 273 -11.56 15.90 2.28
C ILE A 273 -12.85 15.81 1.45
N GLY A 274 -13.20 14.61 1.00
CA GLY A 274 -14.31 14.39 0.08
C GLY A 274 -15.68 14.28 0.75
N GLY A 275 -15.74 13.97 2.04
CA GLY A 275 -16.97 13.86 2.82
C GLY A 275 -17.39 15.14 3.54
N ARG A 276 -16.63 16.24 3.44
CA ARG A 276 -16.89 17.50 4.18
C ARG A 276 -18.34 17.98 4.09
N GLY A 277 -18.89 18.06 2.88
CA GLY A 277 -20.30 18.46 2.69
C GLY A 277 -21.33 17.49 3.27
N LEU A 278 -20.99 16.19 3.37
CA LEU A 278 -21.85 15.15 3.94
C LEU A 278 -21.79 15.13 5.48
N LEU A 279 -20.59 15.36 6.03
CA LEU A 279 -20.33 15.50 7.47
C LEU A 279 -20.95 16.78 8.03
N ASP A 280 -20.92 17.88 7.28
CA ASP A 280 -21.57 19.14 7.66
C ASP A 280 -23.11 18.98 7.66
N LEU A 281 -23.68 18.27 6.68
CA LEU A 281 -25.10 17.92 6.64
C LEU A 281 -25.52 17.00 7.79
N ALA A 282 -24.70 16.02 8.16
CA ALA A 282 -24.98 15.12 9.28
C ALA A 282 -24.78 15.80 10.64
N ALA A 283 -23.77 16.66 10.78
CA ALA A 283 -23.54 17.47 11.98
C ALA A 283 -24.67 18.50 12.20
N ALA A 284 -25.34 18.94 11.13
CA ALA A 284 -26.51 19.82 11.22
C ALA A 284 -27.80 19.10 11.67
N LEU A 285 -27.83 17.76 11.74
CA LEU A 285 -29.02 16.99 12.13
C LEU A 285 -29.15 16.83 13.66
N SER A 286 -28.03 16.69 14.40
CA SER A 286 -28.03 16.62 15.86
C SER A 286 -26.62 16.74 16.46
N ASP A 287 -26.49 17.42 17.60
CA ASP A 287 -25.24 17.49 18.39
C ASP A 287 -24.74 16.08 18.80
N ALA A 288 -25.67 15.15 19.05
CA ALA A 288 -25.33 13.77 19.42
C ALA A 288 -24.63 13.01 18.28
N ASP A 289 -25.06 13.23 17.03
CA ASP A 289 -24.44 12.62 15.84
C ASP A 289 -23.06 13.22 15.57
N GLN A 290 -22.89 14.53 15.81
CA GLN A 290 -21.59 15.19 15.67
C GLN A 290 -20.55 14.62 16.66
N VAL A 291 -20.93 14.42 17.92
CA VAL A 291 -20.07 13.82 18.94
C VAL A 291 -19.73 12.37 18.58
N ALA A 292 -20.71 11.59 18.14
CA ALA A 292 -20.48 10.20 17.70
C ALA A 292 -19.50 10.14 16.52
N GLN A 293 -19.68 10.97 15.49
CA GLN A 293 -18.79 11.01 14.33
C GLN A 293 -17.36 11.44 14.67
N THR A 294 -17.22 12.40 15.58
CA THR A 294 -15.90 12.86 16.06
C THR A 294 -15.19 11.75 16.83
N ALA A 295 -15.89 11.10 17.76
CA ALA A 295 -15.34 9.98 18.53
C ALA A 295 -14.93 8.80 17.63
N LEU A 296 -15.74 8.47 16.63
CA LEU A 296 -15.44 7.44 15.64
C LEU A 296 -14.24 7.82 14.76
N GLY A 297 -14.16 9.08 14.34
CA GLY A 297 -13.01 9.59 13.58
C GLY A 297 -11.70 9.41 14.35
N THR A 298 -11.69 9.78 15.63
CA THR A 298 -10.53 9.56 16.52
C THR A 298 -10.21 8.07 16.66
N SER A 299 -11.21 7.23 16.94
CA SER A 299 -11.01 5.78 17.07
C SER A 299 -10.50 5.14 15.77
N ARG A 300 -10.95 5.60 14.59
CA ARG A 300 -10.46 5.09 13.30
C ARG A 300 -9.00 5.43 13.06
N VAL A 301 -8.59 6.65 13.41
CA VAL A 301 -7.18 7.07 13.34
C VAL A 301 -6.34 6.22 14.27
N ASP A 302 -6.73 6.07 15.53
CA ASP A 302 -6.00 5.28 16.52
C ASP A 302 -5.85 3.82 16.05
N ASN A 303 -6.94 3.20 15.59
CA ASN A 303 -6.92 1.84 15.06
C ASN A 303 -6.00 1.73 13.83
N GLY A 304 -6.06 2.71 12.91
CA GLY A 304 -5.16 2.78 11.75
C GLY A 304 -3.69 2.85 12.14
N ILE A 305 -3.37 3.60 13.20
CA ILE A 305 -2.01 3.70 13.77
C ILE A 305 -1.57 2.35 14.36
N TRP A 306 -2.41 1.69 15.16
CA TRP A 306 -2.10 0.36 15.72
C TRP A 306 -1.83 -0.67 14.61
N VAL A 307 -2.71 -0.75 13.61
CA VAL A 307 -2.55 -1.67 12.47
C VAL A 307 -1.26 -1.36 11.71
N LEU A 308 -0.94 -0.07 11.50
CA LEU A 308 0.28 0.38 10.83
C LEU A 308 1.53 -0.12 11.55
N PHE A 309 1.65 0.17 12.84
CA PHE A 309 2.85 -0.16 13.60
C PHE A 309 3.00 -1.67 13.81
N VAL A 310 1.93 -2.37 14.19
CA VAL A 310 1.99 -3.81 14.42
C VAL A 310 2.27 -4.55 13.11
N GLY A 311 1.65 -4.15 12.00
CA GLY A 311 1.92 -4.75 10.69
C GLY A 311 3.36 -4.53 10.22
N ALA A 312 3.89 -3.32 10.38
CA ALA A 312 5.27 -2.98 10.05
C ALA A 312 6.27 -3.82 10.88
N LEU A 313 6.08 -3.85 12.21
CA LEU A 313 6.94 -4.59 13.13
C LEU A 313 6.89 -6.10 12.86
N THR A 314 5.69 -6.65 12.63
CA THR A 314 5.52 -8.07 12.32
C THR A 314 6.30 -8.46 11.05
N ALA A 315 6.14 -7.68 9.97
CA ALA A 315 6.85 -7.94 8.72
C ALA A 315 8.38 -7.80 8.88
N LEU A 316 8.85 -6.81 9.65
CA LEU A 316 10.26 -6.62 9.93
C LEU A 316 10.87 -7.73 10.79
N VAL A 317 10.17 -8.17 11.84
CA VAL A 317 10.63 -9.28 12.69
C VAL A 317 10.75 -10.55 11.86
N LEU A 318 9.73 -10.88 11.05
CA LEU A 318 9.78 -12.05 10.16
C LEU A 318 10.89 -11.94 9.13
N PHE A 319 11.11 -10.76 8.55
CA PHE A 319 12.24 -10.51 7.64
C PHE A 319 13.59 -10.66 8.35
N GLY A 320 13.75 -10.09 9.55
CA GLY A 320 14.99 -10.18 10.33
C GLY A 320 15.38 -11.61 10.66
N ARG A 321 14.38 -12.49 10.93
CA ARG A 321 14.60 -13.93 11.12
C ARG A 321 15.18 -14.64 9.90
N THR A 322 15.16 -14.04 8.72
CA THR A 322 15.73 -14.62 7.49
C THR A 322 17.17 -14.19 7.19
N LEU A 323 17.75 -13.23 7.92
CA LEU A 323 19.05 -12.67 7.59
C LEU A 323 20.26 -13.53 8.02
N GLY A 324 20.03 -14.61 8.78
CA GLY A 324 21.09 -15.51 9.26
C GLY A 324 22.08 -14.85 10.25
N PRO A 325 22.89 -15.64 10.98
CA PRO A 325 24.02 -15.11 11.73
C PRO A 325 25.00 -14.44 10.75
N ARG A 326 25.55 -13.28 11.11
CA ARG A 326 26.71 -12.76 10.39
C ARG A 326 27.85 -13.77 10.55
N ALA A 327 28.46 -14.16 9.43
CA ALA A 327 29.75 -14.84 9.50
C ALA A 327 30.69 -13.91 10.27
N VAL A 328 31.12 -14.36 11.45
CA VAL A 328 32.27 -13.77 12.10
C VAL A 328 33.42 -14.17 11.18
N GLU A 329 34.00 -13.20 10.49
CA GLU A 329 35.32 -13.41 9.90
C GLU A 329 36.21 -13.75 11.09
N ASP A 330 36.61 -15.02 11.19
CA ASP A 330 37.64 -15.42 12.13
C ASP A 330 38.81 -14.49 11.82
N GLU A 331 39.07 -13.54 12.71
CA GLU A 331 40.32 -12.78 12.71
C GLU A 331 41.39 -13.86 12.85
N ASP A 332 41.98 -14.24 11.72
CA ASP A 332 43.16 -15.09 11.68
C ASP A 332 44.12 -14.51 12.72
N GLU A 333 44.27 -15.25 13.81
CA GLU A 333 45.43 -15.21 14.69
C GLU A 333 46.65 -15.38 13.78
N SER A 334 47.14 -14.27 13.26
CA SER A 334 48.49 -14.18 12.72
C SER A 334 49.43 -14.12 13.93
N ASP A 335 49.63 -15.28 14.53
CA ASP A 335 50.80 -15.57 15.35
C ASP A 335 52.02 -15.63 14.42
N SER A 336 52.77 -14.52 14.34
CA SER A 336 54.22 -14.48 14.11
C SER A 336 54.80 -13.08 14.28
#